data_AF-A0A6B3DJ96-F1
#
_entry.id   AF-A0A6B3DJ96-F1
#
_cell.length_a   1.000
_cell.length_b   1.000
_cell.length_c   1.000
_cell.angle_alpha   90.00
_cell.angle_beta   90.00
_cell.angle_gamma   90.00
#
_symmetry.space_group_name_H-M   'P 1'
#
loop_
_entity.id
_entity.type
_entity.pdbx_description
1 polymer ?
#
loop_
_entity_poly.entity_id
_entity_poly.type
_entity_poly.pdbx_seq_one_letter_code
_entity_poly.pdbx_strand_id
1 'polypeptide(L)' 'MRALGGVWDTQRAVTALHAAGRHDGDQRQQDKRARYALRKLAANGLLVKIQDRPVQYRAAEQ' A
#
# COMPACT_ATOMS: atom_id res chain seq x y z
N MET A 1 -10.45 0.83 -15.02
CA MET A 1 -9.83 0.25 -13.80
C MET A 1 -9.56 1.37 -12.80
N ARG A 2 -10.24 1.38 -11.65
CA ARG A 2 -10.09 2.40 -10.58
C ARG A 2 -9.52 1.79 -9.29
N ALA A 3 -8.75 0.70 -9.42
CA ALA A 3 -8.40 -0.20 -8.31
C ALA A 3 -7.54 0.45 -7.20
N LEU A 4 -6.84 1.55 -7.49
CA LEU A 4 -5.94 2.24 -6.56
C LEU A 4 -6.43 3.63 -6.13
N GLY A 5 -7.71 3.97 -6.32
CA GLY A 5 -8.21 5.31 -5.99
C GLY A 5 -7.94 5.77 -4.54
N GLY A 6 -7.69 7.06 -4.35
CA GLY A 6 -7.46 7.69 -3.03
C GLY A 6 -6.03 7.54 -2.49
N VAL A 7 -5.85 7.94 -1.23
CA VAL A 7 -4.55 7.89 -0.53
C VAL A 7 -4.29 6.50 0.05
N TRP A 8 -3.07 6.01 -0.12
CA TRP A 8 -2.58 4.73 0.37
C TRP A 8 -1.51 4.93 1.43
N ASP A 9 -1.82 4.50 2.64
CA ASP A 9 -0.87 4.38 3.75
C ASP A 9 -0.68 2.91 4.14
N THR A 10 0.15 2.67 5.17
CA THR A 10 0.43 1.31 5.64
C THR A 10 -0.84 0.61 6.12
N GLN A 11 -1.72 1.30 6.83
CA GLN A 11 -2.92 0.70 7.42
C GLN A 11 -3.92 0.29 6.35
N ARG A 12 -4.19 1.16 5.37
CA ARG A 12 -5.05 0.84 4.24
C ARG A 12 -4.49 -0.33 3.42
N ALA A 13 -3.17 -0.37 3.23
CA ALA A 13 -2.52 -1.49 2.56
C ALA A 13 -2.64 -2.81 3.34
N VAL A 14 -2.55 -2.80 4.67
CA VAL A 14 -2.86 -3.98 5.50
C VAL A 14 -4.30 -4.43 5.30
N THR A 15 -5.28 -3.51 5.36
CA THR A 15 -6.69 -3.84 5.13
C THR A 15 -6.94 -4.45 3.75
N ALA A 16 -6.31 -3.90 2.71
CA ALA A 16 -6.45 -4.44 1.35
C ALA A 16 -5.81 -5.83 1.21
N LEU A 17 -4.67 -6.07 1.86
CA LEU A 17 -4.04 -7.39 1.89
C LEU A 17 -4.88 -8.39 2.67
N HIS A 18 -5.49 -7.99 3.79
CA HIS A 18 -6.43 -8.80 4.56
C HIS A 18 -7.65 -9.20 3.73
N ALA A 19 -8.28 -8.24 3.05
CA ALA A 19 -9.41 -8.50 2.16
C ALA A 19 -9.05 -9.45 1.01
N ALA A 20 -7.77 -9.54 0.64
CA ALA A 20 -7.25 -10.48 -0.35
C ALA A 20 -6.76 -11.82 0.27
N GLY A 21 -7.07 -12.10 1.55
CA GLY A 21 -6.66 -13.32 2.25
C GLY A 21 -5.18 -13.38 2.64
N ARG A 22 -4.44 -12.26 2.61
CA ARG A 22 -3.00 -12.19 2.91
C ARG A 22 -2.72 -11.64 4.31
N HIS A 23 -3.31 -12.26 5.33
CA HIS A 23 -3.27 -11.79 6.73
C HIS A 23 -2.42 -12.68 7.67
N ASP A 24 -1.52 -13.51 7.13
CA ASP A 24 -0.74 -14.44 7.96
C ASP A 24 0.26 -13.75 8.89
N GLY A 25 0.49 -14.31 10.07
CA GLY A 25 1.48 -13.81 11.03
C GLY A 25 1.04 -12.57 11.82
N ASP A 26 1.94 -12.06 12.66
CA ASP A 26 1.65 -10.95 13.56
C ASP A 26 1.53 -9.58 12.86
N GLN A 27 1.05 -8.57 13.60
CA GLN A 27 0.87 -7.20 13.10
C GLN A 27 2.15 -6.62 12.47
N ARG A 28 3.32 -6.86 13.07
CA ARG A 28 4.60 -6.33 12.58
C ARG A 28 4.96 -6.94 11.22
N GLN A 29 4.70 -8.23 11.04
CA GLN A 29 4.89 -8.93 9.77
C GLN A 29 3.92 -8.40 8.71
N GLN A 30 2.66 -8.19 9.06
CA GLN A 30 1.64 -7.63 8.16
C GLN A 30 2.02 -6.21 7.71
N ASP A 31 2.42 -5.32 8.63
CA ASP A 31 2.88 -3.96 8.32
C ASP A 31 4.11 -3.95 7.42
N LYS A 32 5.04 -4.89 7.62
CA LYS A 32 6.22 -5.04 6.76
C LYS A 32 5.80 -5.43 5.34
N ARG A 33 4.87 -6.37 5.18
CA ARG A 33 4.35 -6.79 3.86
C ARG A 33 3.59 -5.66 3.18
N ALA A 34 2.77 -4.92 3.92
CA ALA A 34 2.05 -3.75 3.41
C ALA A 34 3.03 -2.68 2.87
N ARG A 35 4.03 -2.29 3.66
CA ARG A 35 5.07 -1.33 3.22
C ARG A 35 5.90 -1.84 2.06
N TYR A 36 6.15 -3.15 1.98
CA TYR A 36 6.83 -3.76 0.83
C TYR A 36 5.96 -3.66 -0.44
N ALA A 37 4.68 -4.00 -0.35
CA ALA A 37 3.74 -3.91 -1.47
C ALA A 37 3.61 -2.47 -1.99
N LEU A 38 3.45 -1.48 -1.11
CA LEU A 38 3.39 -0.07 -1.48
C LEU A 38 4.65 0.39 -2.22
N ARG A 39 5.83 0.03 -1.72
CA ARG A 39 7.11 0.33 -2.40
C ARG A 39 7.22 -0.34 -3.76
N LYS A 40 6.77 -1.60 -3.90
CA LYS A 40 6.78 -2.32 -5.18
C LYS A 40 5.83 -1.68 -6.19
N LEU A 41 4.64 -1.30 -5.77
CA LEU A 41 3.67 -0.59 -6.63
C LEU A 41 4.22 0.77 -7.07
N ALA A 42 4.90 1.49 -6.18
CA ALA A 42 5.55 2.76 -6.53
C ALA A 42 6.72 2.57 -7.50
N ALA A 43 7.56 1.56 -7.28
CA ALA A 43 8.65 1.21 -8.20
C ALA A 43 8.13 0.83 -9.60
N ASN A 44 6.93 0.26 -9.69
CA ASN A 44 6.26 -0.08 -10.95
C ASN A 44 5.48 1.11 -11.55
N GLY A 45 5.53 2.31 -10.97
CA GLY A 45 4.84 3.50 -11.47
C GLY A 45 3.32 3.50 -11.24
N LEU A 46 2.77 2.55 -10.48
CA LEU A 46 1.33 2.46 -10.20
C LEU A 46 0.92 3.37 -9.03
N LEU A 47 1.86 3.65 -8.13
CA LEU A 47 1.69 4.59 -7.03
C LEU A 47 2.77 5.68 -7.10
N VAL A 48 2.40 6.88 -6.70
CA VAL A 48 3.34 7.99 -6.49
C VAL A 48 3.35 8.33 -5.01
N LYS A 49 4.54 8.44 -4.43
CA LYS A 49 4.71 8.90 -3.04
C LYS A 49 4.37 10.38 -2.96
N ILE A 50 3.47 10.74 -2.05
CA ILE A 50 3.00 12.13 -1.88
C ILE A 50 3.43 12.73 -0.53
N GLN A 51 3.80 11.90 0.44
CA GLN A 51 4.27 12.36 1.76
C GLN A 51 5.28 11.37 2.33
N ASP A 52 6.32 11.90 3.00
CA ASP A 52 7.38 11.11 3.63
C ASP A 52 7.07 10.70 5.08
N ARG A 53 6.35 11.53 5.84
CA ARG A 53 6.02 11.29 7.25
C ARG A 53 4.64 11.86 7.62
N PRO A 54 3.65 11.02 7.95
CA PRO A 54 3.64 9.57 7.69
C PRO A 54 3.74 9.29 6.18
N VAL A 55 4.29 8.12 5.82
CA VAL A 55 4.43 7.75 4.41
C VAL A 55 3.06 7.55 3.77
N GLN A 56 2.79 8.30 2.71
CA GLN A 56 1.54 8.20 1.95
C GLN A 56 1.83 8.15 0.44
N TYR A 57 0.96 7.44 -0.27
CA TYR A 57 0.98 7.28 -1.72
C TYR A 57 -0.37 7.65 -2.32
N ARG A 58 -0.40 7.97 -3.61
CA ARG A 58 -1.63 8.05 -4.42
C ARG A 58 -1.48 7.18 -5.66
N ALA A 59 -2.59 6.78 -6.28
CA ALA A 59 -2.54 6.23 -7.64
C ALA A 59 -1.84 7.19 -8.59
N ALA A 60 -0.97 6.66 -9.45
CA ALA A 60 -0.53 7.41 -10.61
C ALA A 60 -1.76 7.67 -11.51
N GLU A 61 -1.93 8.91 -11.94
CA GLU A 61 -2.87 9.24 -13.00
C GLU A 61 -2.23 8.72 -14.30
N GLN A 62 -2.88 7.72 -14.92
CA GLN A 62 -2.48 7.18 -16.22
C GLN A 62 -3.06 8.04 -17.34
#